data_AF-A0A2M6ZC90-F1
#
_entry.id   AF-A0A2M6ZC90-F1
#
_cell.length_a   1.000
_cell.length_b   1.000
_cell.length_c   1.000
_cell.angle_alpha   90.00
_cell.angle_beta   90.00
_cell.angle_gamma   90.00
#
_symmetry.space_group_name_H-M   'P 1'
#
loop_
_entity.id
_entity.type
_entity.pdbx_description
1 polymer ?
#
loop_
_entity_poly.entity_id
_entity_poly.type
_entity_poly.pdbx_seq_one_letter_code
_entity_poly.pdbx_strand_id
1 'polypeptide(L)'
;MAFRIESDSMGEVRIPESAYYGSQTQRARDNFPISGRTFPPALIGALAQIKEHAAAVNRDLGLLDGKVAAALIQAAKEVRERRFDDQFVVDVFQPGSGTSTNMNMNEILASRANEILTGRKGGRSPVHPNDHANLGQSSNDIIPSAIHIAASLSIRNELIPALHILQNALYSKAQAFAGISKIGRTHLQDALPVIADNLLGSISLLTAAARVFAGKCIEGITANADICEANIEKSLALATLLIPHIGYDQAASLAKQAHDSGKTIRETVKEAGILPDDDLNRILKWNRTI
;
A
#
# COMPACT_ATOMS: atom_id res chain seq x y z
N MET A 1 28.88 -12.41 -7.13
CA MET A 1 28.26 -11.14 -6.68
C MET A 1 28.80 -10.81 -5.31
N ALA A 2 29.20 -9.56 -5.08
CA ALA A 2 29.61 -9.10 -3.76
C ALA A 2 28.37 -8.88 -2.87
N PHE A 3 28.49 -9.18 -1.58
CA PHE A 3 27.42 -9.07 -0.61
C PHE A 3 27.90 -8.29 0.61
N ARG A 4 27.00 -7.51 1.21
CA ARG A 4 27.18 -6.95 2.55
C ARG A 4 26.33 -7.74 3.55
N ILE A 5 26.80 -7.79 4.79
CA ILE A 5 26.06 -8.39 5.89
C ILE A 5 25.37 -7.27 6.66
N GLU A 6 24.06 -7.38 6.84
CA GLU A 6 23.30 -6.53 7.77
C GLU A 6 22.62 -7.42 8.81
N SER A 7 22.42 -6.87 10.00
CA SER A 7 21.74 -7.54 11.10
C SER A 7 20.43 -6.84 11.47
N ASP A 8 19.40 -7.64 11.73
CA ASP A 8 18.18 -7.23 12.41
C ASP A 8 17.92 -8.16 13.62
N SER A 9 16.77 -7.99 14.27
CA SER A 9 16.38 -8.77 15.45
C SER A 9 16.27 -10.28 15.19
N MET A 10 16.23 -10.72 13.93
CA MET A 10 16.21 -12.14 13.56
C MET A 10 17.59 -12.68 13.12
N GLY A 11 18.66 -11.89 13.29
CA GLY A 11 20.04 -12.28 13.00
C GLY A 11 20.63 -11.60 11.75
N GLU A 12 21.63 -12.24 11.15
CA GLU A 12 22.35 -11.72 9.99
C GLU A 12 21.72 -12.13 8.65
N VAL A 13 21.82 -11.25 7.65
CA VAL A 13 21.31 -11.44 6.29
C VAL A 13 22.34 -10.98 5.27
N ARG A 14 22.52 -11.75 4.20
CA ARG A 14 23.40 -11.39 3.08
C ARG A 14 22.60 -10.61 2.04
N ILE A 15 23.01 -9.38 1.80
CA ILE A 15 22.33 -8.45 0.87
C ILE A 15 23.28 -8.13 -0.28
N PRO A 16 22.82 -8.14 -1.55
CA PRO A 16 23.67 -7.72 -2.67
C PRO A 16 24.26 -6.32 -2.45
N GLU A 17 25.55 -6.14 -2.73
CA GLU A 17 26.21 -4.84 -2.50
C GLU A 17 25.59 -3.72 -3.35
N SER A 18 25.01 -4.05 -4.51
CA SER A 18 24.27 -3.12 -5.37
C SER A 18 22.92 -2.69 -4.79
N ALA A 19 22.31 -3.45 -3.89
CA ALA A 19 20.97 -3.17 -3.37
C ALA A 19 20.93 -1.90 -2.48
N TYR A 20 19.86 -1.12 -2.60
CA TYR A 20 19.54 -0.04 -1.67
C TYR A 20 18.70 -0.51 -0.49
N TYR A 21 17.91 -1.58 -0.66
CA TYR A 21 17.11 -2.17 0.40
C TYR A 21 17.98 -2.87 1.46
N GLY A 22 17.41 -3.11 2.64
CA GLY A 22 18.11 -3.63 3.82
C GLY A 22 17.68 -5.05 4.21
N SER A 23 17.98 -5.42 5.45
CA SER A 23 17.80 -6.80 5.94
C SER A 23 16.34 -7.23 5.96
N GLN A 24 15.39 -6.35 6.30
CA GLN A 24 13.97 -6.74 6.37
C GLN A 24 13.41 -7.02 4.99
N THR A 25 13.78 -6.22 3.98
CA THR A 25 13.41 -6.48 2.59
C THR A 25 13.99 -7.79 2.09
N GLN A 26 15.28 -8.04 2.35
CA GLN A 26 15.91 -9.26 1.89
C GLN A 26 15.24 -10.50 2.51
N ARG A 27 14.90 -10.46 3.80
CA ARG A 27 14.13 -11.54 4.43
C ARG A 27 12.74 -11.69 3.84
N ALA A 28 12.03 -10.59 3.58
CA ALA A 28 10.71 -10.66 2.96
C ALA A 28 10.78 -11.28 1.56
N ARG A 29 11.79 -10.92 0.77
CA ARG A 29 12.05 -11.54 -0.53
C ARG A 29 12.28 -13.05 -0.41
N ASP A 30 13.05 -13.47 0.59
CA ASP A 30 13.37 -14.89 0.81
C ASP A 30 12.17 -15.67 1.39
N ASN A 31 11.32 -15.02 2.18
CA ASN A 31 10.15 -15.63 2.83
C ASN A 31 8.92 -15.72 1.91
N PHE A 32 8.79 -14.83 0.93
CA PHE A 32 7.60 -14.74 0.07
C PHE A 32 7.89 -14.91 -1.44
N PRO A 33 8.58 -15.97 -1.90
CA PRO A 33 8.84 -16.21 -3.32
C PRO A 33 7.63 -16.86 -4.03
N ILE A 34 6.50 -16.16 -4.11
CA ILE A 34 5.22 -16.76 -4.53
C ILE A 34 4.96 -16.65 -6.03
N SER A 35 5.05 -15.44 -6.59
CA SER A 35 4.64 -15.14 -7.97
C SER A 35 5.70 -14.44 -8.81
N GLY A 36 6.71 -13.85 -8.16
CA GLY A 36 7.68 -12.97 -8.79
C GLY A 36 7.10 -11.60 -9.19
N ARG A 37 5.85 -11.29 -8.79
CA ARG A 37 5.21 -10.01 -9.09
C ARG A 37 5.39 -9.05 -7.92
N THR A 38 5.83 -7.85 -8.21
CA THR A 38 5.93 -6.76 -7.23
C THR A 38 4.69 -5.87 -7.32
N PHE A 39 4.51 -4.97 -6.34
CA PHE A 39 3.45 -3.98 -6.42
C PHE A 39 3.63 -3.05 -7.64
N PRO A 40 2.53 -2.56 -8.24
CA PRO A 40 2.61 -1.74 -9.43
C PRO A 40 3.29 -0.40 -9.14
N PRO A 41 3.95 0.21 -10.14
CA PRO A 41 4.66 1.49 -9.96
C PRO A 41 3.78 2.62 -9.43
N ALA A 42 2.48 2.62 -9.74
CA ALA A 42 1.53 3.59 -9.21
C ALA A 42 1.44 3.53 -7.66
N LEU A 43 1.45 2.32 -7.08
CA LEU A 43 1.43 2.15 -5.64
C LEU A 43 2.77 2.57 -5.01
N ILE A 44 3.89 2.18 -5.61
CA ILE A 44 5.23 2.57 -5.15
C ILE A 44 5.40 4.09 -5.18
N GLY A 45 4.96 4.75 -6.25
CA GLY A 45 4.98 6.21 -6.38
C GLY A 45 4.08 6.90 -5.35
N ALA A 46 2.89 6.37 -5.08
CA ALA A 46 2.00 6.89 -4.03
C ALA A 46 2.61 6.73 -2.64
N LEU A 47 3.22 5.57 -2.35
CA LEU A 47 3.91 5.32 -1.09
C LEU A 47 5.09 6.30 -0.91
N ALA A 48 5.90 6.51 -1.94
CA ALA A 48 6.98 7.49 -1.91
C ALA A 48 6.47 8.92 -1.71
N GLN A 49 5.35 9.28 -2.34
CA GLN A 49 4.71 10.59 -2.13
C GLN A 49 4.31 10.78 -0.67
N ILE A 50 3.76 9.75 0.01
CA ILE A 50 3.45 9.84 1.43
C ILE A 50 4.73 10.05 2.24
N LYS A 51 5.80 9.30 1.98
CA LYS A 51 7.09 9.45 2.68
C LYS A 51 7.70 10.84 2.51
N GLU A 52 7.60 11.41 1.30
CA GLU A 52 8.04 12.78 0.99
C GLU A 52 7.32 13.80 1.89
N HIS A 53 6.00 13.72 1.97
CA HIS A 53 5.20 14.66 2.76
C HIS A 53 5.36 14.42 4.26
N ALA A 54 5.48 13.16 4.70
CA ALA A 54 5.74 12.84 6.10
C ALA A 54 7.08 13.42 6.59
N ALA A 55 8.14 13.33 5.78
CA ALA A 55 9.44 13.93 6.09
C ALA A 55 9.35 15.47 6.16
N ALA A 56 8.61 16.11 5.23
CA ALA A 56 8.39 17.55 5.25
C ALA A 56 7.61 18.01 6.50
N VAL A 57 6.52 17.32 6.84
CA VAL A 57 5.71 17.63 8.02
C VAL A 57 6.51 17.41 9.31
N ASN A 58 7.24 16.31 9.44
CA ASN A 58 8.07 16.06 10.62
C ASN A 58 9.19 17.10 10.77
N ARG A 59 9.76 17.61 9.67
CA ARG A 59 10.69 18.75 9.71
C ARG A 59 10.01 20.01 10.22
N ASP A 60 8.84 20.34 9.69
CA ASP A 60 8.12 21.57 10.02
C ASP A 60 7.61 21.54 11.48
N LEU A 61 7.35 20.35 12.03
CA LEU A 61 7.05 20.12 13.45
C LEU A 61 8.29 20.08 14.35
N GLY A 62 9.51 20.18 13.79
CA GLY A 62 10.77 20.10 14.54
C GLY A 62 11.12 18.70 15.07
N LEU A 63 10.45 17.65 14.58
CA LEU A 63 10.68 16.26 14.98
C LEU A 63 11.79 15.58 14.17
N LEU A 64 12.16 16.17 13.02
CA LEU A 64 13.17 15.63 12.11
C LEU A 64 14.19 16.72 11.74
N ASP A 65 15.49 16.39 11.85
CA ASP A 65 16.57 17.30 11.44
C ASP A 65 16.41 17.76 9.99
N GLY A 66 16.68 19.05 9.73
CA GLY A 66 16.46 19.65 8.43
C GLY A 66 17.27 19.02 7.28
N LYS A 67 18.50 18.55 7.56
CA LYS A 67 19.33 17.88 6.54
C LYS A 67 18.83 16.46 6.30
N VAL A 68 18.46 15.74 7.35
CA VAL A 68 17.85 14.40 7.23
C VAL A 68 16.55 14.46 6.45
N ALA A 69 15.66 15.41 6.77
CA ALA A 69 14.41 15.61 6.08
C ALA A 69 14.61 15.95 4.60
N ALA A 70 15.54 16.87 4.29
CA ALA A 70 15.86 17.21 2.90
C ALA A 70 16.37 16.01 2.10
N ALA A 71 17.23 15.17 2.70
CA ALA A 71 17.74 13.97 2.06
C ALA A 71 16.63 12.91 1.83
N LEU A 72 15.72 12.71 2.79
CA LEU A 72 14.57 11.81 2.62
C LEU A 72 13.58 12.30 1.56
N ILE A 73 13.28 13.60 1.53
CA ILE A 73 12.44 14.23 0.51
C ILE A 73 13.06 14.01 -0.88
N GLN A 74 14.37 14.22 -1.02
CA GLN A 74 15.07 13.99 -2.28
C GLN A 74 15.03 12.51 -2.69
N ALA A 75 15.31 11.58 -1.78
CA ALA A 75 15.24 10.15 -2.05
C ALA A 75 13.81 9.73 -2.48
N ALA A 76 12.78 10.25 -1.83
CA ALA A 76 11.39 9.95 -2.16
C ALA A 76 11.00 10.47 -3.56
N LYS A 77 11.48 11.65 -3.95
CA LYS A 77 11.31 12.17 -5.32
C LYS A 77 11.98 11.28 -6.35
N GLU A 78 13.22 10.83 -6.10
CA GLU A 78 13.93 9.92 -7.01
C GLU A 78 13.20 8.58 -7.19
N VAL A 79 12.56 8.07 -6.13
CA VAL A 79 11.67 6.89 -6.23
C VAL A 79 10.44 7.20 -7.09
N ARG A 80 9.79 8.35 -6.92
CA ARG A 80 8.65 8.78 -7.77
C ARG A 80 9.05 8.96 -9.23
N GLU A 81 10.30 9.33 -9.49
CA GLU A 81 10.93 9.39 -10.82
C GLU A 81 11.34 8.02 -11.37
N ARG A 82 11.03 6.92 -10.64
CA ARG A 82 11.27 5.53 -11.05
C ARG A 82 12.74 5.14 -11.15
N ARG A 83 13.63 5.85 -10.45
CA ARG A 83 15.07 5.59 -10.44
C ARG A 83 15.48 4.34 -9.65
N PHE A 84 14.56 3.78 -8.87
CA PHE A 84 14.79 2.66 -7.97
C PHE A 84 13.80 1.50 -8.17
N ASP A 85 13.14 1.41 -9.33
CA ASP A 85 12.13 0.38 -9.61
C ASP A 85 12.67 -1.05 -9.40
N ASP A 86 13.96 -1.28 -9.68
CA ASP A 86 14.65 -2.56 -9.51
C ASP A 86 15.00 -2.89 -8.04
N GLN A 87 14.80 -1.95 -7.11
CA GLN A 87 15.06 -2.12 -5.68
C GLN A 87 13.83 -2.58 -4.89
N PHE A 88 12.64 -2.54 -5.51
CA PHE A 88 11.40 -3.04 -4.91
C PHE A 88 11.24 -4.51 -5.25
N VAL A 89 11.71 -5.39 -4.37
CA VAL A 89 11.89 -6.82 -4.66
C VAL A 89 10.92 -7.74 -3.92
N VAL A 90 10.01 -7.17 -3.12
CA VAL A 90 9.02 -7.94 -2.34
C VAL A 90 7.83 -8.31 -3.21
N ASP A 91 7.42 -9.58 -3.14
CA ASP A 91 6.26 -10.10 -3.85
C ASP A 91 4.95 -9.46 -3.35
N VAL A 92 3.98 -9.28 -4.24
CA VAL A 92 2.64 -8.79 -3.89
C VAL A 92 1.95 -9.69 -2.85
N PHE A 93 2.24 -10.99 -2.84
CA PHE A 93 1.73 -11.95 -1.87
C PHE A 93 2.61 -11.99 -0.62
N GLN A 94 2.54 -10.92 0.16
CA GLN A 94 3.25 -10.74 1.44
C GLN A 94 2.22 -10.61 2.60
N PRO A 95 2.63 -10.34 3.87
CA PRO A 95 1.67 -10.10 4.95
C PRO A 95 0.65 -9.03 4.56
N GLY A 96 -0.63 -9.27 4.83
CA GLY A 96 -1.75 -8.51 4.24
C GLY A 96 -1.79 -7.02 4.58
N SER A 97 -1.08 -6.58 5.62
CA SER A 97 -0.89 -5.17 5.96
C SER A 97 0.10 -4.44 5.05
N GLY A 98 0.82 -5.14 4.16
CA GLY A 98 1.86 -4.58 3.30
C GLY A 98 3.12 -4.12 4.05
N THR A 99 3.34 -4.63 5.28
CA THR A 99 4.47 -4.22 6.13
C THR A 99 5.82 -4.39 5.44
N SER A 100 6.03 -5.48 4.72
CA SER A 100 7.29 -5.73 4.02
C SER A 100 7.58 -4.69 2.93
N THR A 101 6.56 -4.24 2.19
CA THR A 101 6.69 -3.17 1.18
C THR A 101 6.93 -1.81 1.81
N ASN A 102 6.24 -1.50 2.92
CA ASN A 102 6.50 -0.27 3.66
C ASN A 102 7.96 -0.22 4.14
N MET A 103 8.45 -1.34 4.69
CA MET A 103 9.85 -1.45 5.11
C MET A 103 10.83 -1.42 3.94
N ASN A 104 10.48 -2.02 2.79
CA ASN A 104 11.28 -1.91 1.58
C ASN A 104 11.45 -0.46 1.12
N MET A 105 10.38 0.33 1.14
CA MET A 105 10.46 1.77 0.89
C MET A 105 11.36 2.46 1.93
N ASN A 106 11.12 2.23 3.23
CA ASN A 106 11.87 2.88 4.30
C ASN A 106 13.39 2.60 4.21
N GLU A 107 13.77 1.36 3.91
CA GLU A 107 15.18 0.97 3.77
C GLU A 107 15.83 1.61 2.55
N ILE A 108 15.15 1.64 1.39
CA ILE A 108 15.65 2.33 0.19
C ILE A 108 15.86 3.82 0.47
N LEU A 109 14.85 4.48 1.07
CA LEU A 109 14.91 5.92 1.35
C LEU A 109 16.01 6.26 2.34
N ALA A 110 16.15 5.51 3.43
CA ALA A 110 17.21 5.72 4.40
C ALA A 110 18.60 5.47 3.80
N SER A 111 18.76 4.38 3.05
CA SER A 111 20.01 4.04 2.36
C SER A 111 20.43 5.11 1.37
N ARG A 112 19.48 5.63 0.57
CA ARG A 112 19.73 6.70 -0.38
C ARG A 112 19.99 8.04 0.32
N ALA A 113 19.27 8.35 1.40
CA ALA A 113 19.53 9.54 2.20
C ALA A 113 20.92 9.50 2.87
N ASN A 114 21.36 8.32 3.35
CA ASN A 114 22.72 8.12 3.87
C ASN A 114 23.77 8.34 2.81
N GLU A 115 23.53 7.86 1.58
CA GLU A 115 24.44 8.10 0.46
C GLU A 115 24.54 9.60 0.12
N ILE A 116 23.42 10.33 0.11
CA ILE A 116 23.41 11.78 -0.11
C ILE A 116 24.21 12.51 0.98
N LEU A 117 24.08 12.10 2.24
CA LEU A 117 24.67 12.81 3.39
C LEU A 117 26.13 12.43 3.67
N THR A 118 26.51 11.18 3.39
CA THR A 118 27.81 10.62 3.80
C THR A 118 28.67 10.12 2.64
N GLY A 119 28.11 10.05 1.43
CA GLY A 119 28.73 9.40 0.28
C GLY A 119 28.74 7.87 0.35
N ARG A 120 28.12 7.26 1.35
CA ARG A 120 28.05 5.79 1.51
C ARG A 120 26.61 5.31 1.54
N LYS A 121 26.30 4.33 0.68
CA LYS A 121 25.00 3.65 0.62
C LYS A 121 24.82 2.69 1.81
N GLY A 122 23.57 2.51 2.22
CA GLY A 122 23.17 1.55 3.24
C GLY A 122 23.32 2.08 4.66
N GLY A 123 23.32 1.15 5.62
CA GLY A 123 23.43 1.48 7.03
C GLY A 123 22.16 2.12 7.62
N ARG A 124 22.27 2.50 8.89
CA ARG A 124 21.17 3.07 9.68
C ARG A 124 21.52 4.43 10.31
N SER A 125 22.59 5.06 9.81
CA SER A 125 23.11 6.32 10.31
C SER A 125 23.72 7.13 9.16
N PRO A 126 23.44 8.44 9.06
CA PRO A 126 22.64 9.24 9.99
C PRO A 126 21.12 9.00 9.90
N VAL A 127 20.63 8.36 8.84
CA VAL A 127 19.21 8.11 8.61
C VAL A 127 18.87 6.65 8.88
N HIS A 128 17.92 6.46 9.79
CA HIS A 128 17.39 5.15 10.20
C HIS A 128 16.05 4.86 9.49
N PRO A 129 15.83 3.66 8.92
CA PRO A 129 14.59 3.32 8.23
C PRO A 129 13.32 3.52 9.08
N ASN A 130 13.33 3.09 10.34
CA ASN A 130 12.18 3.25 11.24
C ASN A 130 12.13 4.66 11.84
N ASP A 131 13.14 5.02 12.64
CA ASP A 131 13.15 6.24 13.45
C ASP A 131 13.10 7.54 12.65
N HIS A 132 13.48 7.52 11.37
CA HIS A 132 13.45 8.71 10.51
C HIS A 132 12.51 8.55 9.32
N ALA A 133 12.73 7.55 8.45
CA ALA A 133 11.90 7.41 7.23
C ALA A 133 10.46 6.97 7.54
N ASN A 134 10.23 6.30 8.68
CA ASN A 134 8.92 5.86 9.15
C ASN A 134 8.45 6.64 10.40
N LEU A 135 9.06 7.79 10.71
CA LEU A 135 8.72 8.59 11.88
C LEU A 135 7.25 9.00 11.86
N GLY A 136 6.51 8.66 12.91
CA GLY A 136 5.09 8.98 13.06
C GLY A 136 4.15 8.18 12.17
N GLN A 137 4.59 7.04 11.62
CA GLN A 137 3.83 6.25 10.64
C GLN A 137 3.75 4.77 11.03
N SER A 138 2.73 4.07 10.54
CA SER A 138 2.61 2.60 10.59
C SER A 138 2.55 2.02 9.16
N SER A 139 2.62 0.71 8.99
CA SER A 139 2.19 0.12 7.71
C SER A 139 0.66 0.13 7.58
N ASN A 140 -0.04 0.07 8.72
CA ASN A 140 -1.50 -0.08 8.80
C ASN A 140 -2.27 1.18 8.38
N ASP A 141 -1.66 2.35 8.42
CA ASP A 141 -2.22 3.61 7.93
C ASP A 141 -1.65 3.98 6.55
N ILE A 142 -0.35 3.77 6.32
CA ILE A 142 0.34 4.19 5.09
C ILE A 142 -0.03 3.32 3.89
N ILE A 143 -0.11 1.99 4.03
CA ILE A 143 -0.40 1.10 2.89
C ILE A 143 -1.83 1.33 2.36
N PRO A 144 -2.89 1.35 3.19
CA PRO A 144 -4.23 1.70 2.71
C PRO A 144 -4.31 3.09 2.09
N SER A 145 -3.61 4.08 2.68
CA SER A 145 -3.54 5.43 2.13
C SER A 145 -2.87 5.45 0.74
N ALA A 146 -1.77 4.71 0.56
CA ALA A 146 -1.10 4.59 -0.73
C ALA A 146 -2.00 3.93 -1.79
N ILE A 147 -2.79 2.92 -1.41
CA ILE A 147 -3.77 2.28 -2.31
C ILE A 147 -4.79 3.31 -2.78
N HIS A 148 -5.36 4.10 -1.87
CA HIS A 148 -6.37 5.11 -2.22
C HIS A 148 -5.80 6.21 -3.11
N ILE A 149 -4.60 6.70 -2.80
CA ILE A 149 -3.92 7.72 -3.62
C ILE A 149 -3.62 7.15 -5.01
N ALA A 150 -3.02 5.96 -5.10
CA ALA A 150 -2.70 5.33 -6.38
C ALA A 150 -3.95 5.10 -7.24
N ALA A 151 -5.02 4.54 -6.66
CA ALA A 151 -6.27 4.31 -7.36
C ALA A 151 -6.90 5.63 -7.84
N SER A 152 -6.96 6.66 -6.98
CA SER A 152 -7.51 7.96 -7.34
C SER A 152 -6.72 8.61 -8.48
N LEU A 153 -5.38 8.59 -8.42
CA LEU A 153 -4.52 9.14 -9.45
C LEU A 153 -4.66 8.38 -10.78
N SER A 154 -4.64 7.06 -10.77
CA SER A 154 -4.80 6.26 -12.01
C SER A 154 -6.20 6.42 -12.61
N ILE A 155 -7.26 6.48 -11.81
CA ILE A 155 -8.62 6.73 -12.33
C ILE A 155 -8.69 8.12 -12.97
N ARG A 156 -8.18 9.14 -12.29
CA ARG A 156 -8.28 10.54 -12.73
C ARG A 156 -7.40 10.82 -13.95
N ASN A 157 -6.18 10.31 -13.95
CA ASN A 157 -5.17 10.70 -14.94
C ASN A 157 -5.05 9.73 -16.11
N GLU A 158 -5.54 8.49 -15.97
CA GLU A 158 -5.45 7.47 -17.02
C GLU A 158 -6.84 7.03 -17.51
N LEU A 159 -7.68 6.52 -16.60
CA LEU A 159 -8.96 5.89 -16.97
C LEU A 159 -9.98 6.89 -17.54
N ILE A 160 -10.25 7.99 -16.83
CA ILE A 160 -11.22 9.00 -17.27
C ILE A 160 -10.79 9.61 -18.63
N PRO A 161 -9.53 10.03 -18.84
CA PRO A 161 -9.08 10.48 -20.15
C PRO A 161 -9.24 9.43 -21.26
N ALA A 162 -8.92 8.16 -21.00
CA ALA A 162 -9.09 7.08 -21.97
C ALA A 162 -10.57 6.89 -22.36
N LEU A 163 -11.49 6.99 -21.40
CA LEU A 163 -12.93 6.92 -21.65
C LEU A 163 -13.43 8.12 -22.47
N HIS A 164 -12.91 9.33 -22.23
CA HIS A 164 -13.23 10.49 -23.07
C HIS A 164 -12.75 10.33 -24.51
N ILE A 165 -11.55 9.75 -24.73
CA ILE A 165 -11.05 9.44 -26.08
C ILE A 165 -12.01 8.48 -26.79
N LEU A 166 -12.42 7.40 -26.11
CA LEU A 166 -13.37 6.43 -26.66
C LEU A 166 -14.73 7.07 -26.96
N GLN A 167 -15.27 7.86 -26.01
CA GLN A 167 -16.54 8.57 -26.18
C GLN A 167 -16.50 9.49 -27.40
N ASN A 168 -15.44 10.30 -27.55
CA ASN A 168 -15.30 11.24 -28.66
C ASN A 168 -15.17 10.52 -30.00
N ALA A 169 -14.42 9.41 -30.05
CA ALA A 169 -14.29 8.60 -31.25
C ALA A 169 -15.62 7.97 -31.68
N LEU A 170 -16.36 7.40 -30.72
CA LEU A 170 -17.70 6.83 -30.96
C LEU A 170 -18.69 7.92 -31.40
N TYR A 171 -18.68 9.07 -30.75
CA TYR A 171 -19.54 10.21 -31.10
C TYR A 171 -19.25 10.73 -32.52
N SER A 172 -17.97 10.87 -32.88
CA SER A 172 -17.56 11.30 -34.23
C SER A 172 -18.03 10.30 -35.30
N LYS A 173 -17.93 8.99 -35.03
CA LYS A 173 -18.46 7.96 -35.93
C LYS A 173 -19.98 7.94 -36.01
N ALA A 174 -20.67 8.17 -34.89
CA ALA A 174 -22.12 8.30 -34.88
C ALA A 174 -22.59 9.45 -35.78
N GLN A 175 -21.93 10.61 -35.70
CA GLN A 175 -22.23 11.74 -36.60
C GLN A 175 -21.94 11.40 -38.06
N ALA A 176 -20.78 10.79 -38.35
CA ALA A 176 -20.42 10.38 -39.71
C ALA A 176 -21.38 9.35 -40.33
N PHE A 177 -22.02 8.52 -39.50
CA PHE A 177 -22.95 7.48 -39.94
C PHE A 177 -24.43 7.87 -39.82
N ALA A 178 -24.73 9.10 -39.38
CA ALA A 178 -26.10 9.54 -39.13
C ALA A 178 -27.03 9.42 -40.35
N GLY A 179 -26.48 9.57 -41.57
CA GLY A 179 -27.24 9.45 -42.82
C GLY A 179 -27.29 8.04 -43.42
N ILE A 180 -26.62 7.05 -42.81
CA ILE A 180 -26.58 5.68 -43.33
C ILE A 180 -27.74 4.91 -42.69
N SER A 181 -28.51 4.16 -43.48
CA SER A 181 -29.53 3.26 -42.94
C SER A 181 -29.01 1.83 -42.94
N LYS A 182 -29.24 1.09 -41.86
CA LYS A 182 -28.95 -0.35 -41.77
C LYS A 182 -30.15 -1.11 -41.22
N ILE A 183 -30.25 -2.40 -41.56
CA ILE A 183 -31.25 -3.29 -40.97
C ILE A 183 -30.98 -3.46 -39.46
N GLY A 184 -32.03 -3.36 -38.65
CA GLY A 184 -31.98 -3.71 -37.25
C GLY A 184 -31.80 -5.23 -37.11
N ARG A 185 -31.25 -5.70 -35.99
CA ARG A 185 -31.27 -7.13 -35.67
C ARG A 185 -31.62 -7.33 -34.22
N THR A 186 -32.69 -8.08 -33.98
CA THR A 186 -33.14 -8.52 -32.65
C THR A 186 -33.22 -10.04 -32.69
N HIS A 187 -32.68 -10.73 -31.69
CA HIS A 187 -32.58 -12.22 -31.70
C HIS A 187 -31.84 -12.76 -32.94
N LEU A 188 -30.89 -11.99 -33.49
CA LEU A 188 -30.19 -12.27 -34.76
C LEU A 188 -31.08 -12.28 -36.01
N GLN A 189 -32.37 -11.93 -35.90
CA GLN A 189 -33.30 -11.81 -37.02
C GLN A 189 -33.42 -10.36 -37.48
N ASP A 190 -33.69 -10.17 -38.76
CA ASP A 190 -33.84 -8.85 -39.37
C ASP A 190 -35.04 -8.09 -38.79
N ALA A 191 -34.82 -6.80 -38.51
CA ALA A 191 -35.79 -5.89 -37.92
C ALA A 191 -35.74 -4.51 -38.61
N LEU A 192 -36.69 -3.62 -38.27
CA LEU A 192 -36.78 -2.27 -38.83
C LEU A 192 -35.47 -1.45 -38.59
N PRO A 193 -35.13 -0.47 -39.45
CA PRO A 193 -33.86 0.26 -39.38
C PRO A 193 -33.65 1.06 -38.08
N VAL A 194 -32.47 0.96 -37.46
CA VAL A 194 -32.12 1.65 -36.20
C VAL A 194 -30.63 2.00 -36.12
N ILE A 195 -30.27 3.27 -36.43
CA ILE A 195 -28.93 3.82 -36.15
C ILE A 195 -28.94 4.65 -34.86
N ALA A 196 -29.94 5.48 -34.63
CA ALA A 196 -30.05 6.28 -33.41
C ALA A 196 -30.34 5.44 -32.16
N ASP A 197 -31.21 4.45 -32.27
CA ASP A 197 -31.69 3.65 -31.13
C ASP A 197 -30.59 2.78 -30.50
N ASN A 198 -29.70 2.17 -31.30
CA ASN A 198 -28.63 1.33 -30.76
C ASN A 198 -27.57 2.13 -29.97
N LEU A 199 -27.28 3.36 -30.42
CA LEU A 199 -26.35 4.24 -29.72
C LEU A 199 -26.98 4.81 -28.45
N LEU A 200 -28.20 5.36 -28.55
CA LEU A 200 -28.95 5.89 -27.41
C LEU A 200 -29.31 4.79 -26.41
N GLY A 201 -29.54 3.57 -26.88
CA GLY A 201 -29.73 2.37 -26.08
C GLY A 201 -28.47 2.00 -25.31
N SER A 202 -27.30 2.02 -25.96
CA SER A 202 -26.02 1.73 -25.30
C SER A 202 -25.68 2.77 -24.21
N ILE A 203 -25.91 4.06 -24.50
CA ILE A 203 -25.76 5.16 -23.51
C ILE A 203 -26.76 4.99 -22.37
N SER A 204 -28.02 4.65 -22.66
CA SER A 204 -29.06 4.43 -21.65
C SER A 204 -28.75 3.21 -20.77
N LEU A 205 -28.26 2.11 -21.35
CA LEU A 205 -27.90 0.90 -20.62
C LEU A 205 -26.74 1.14 -19.64
N LEU A 206 -25.68 1.83 -20.07
CA LEU A 206 -24.58 2.21 -19.19
C LEU A 206 -25.04 3.13 -18.06
N THR A 207 -25.88 4.12 -18.39
CA THR A 207 -26.44 5.05 -17.40
C THR A 207 -27.34 4.34 -16.38
N ALA A 208 -28.20 3.43 -16.85
CA ALA A 208 -29.10 2.66 -16.00
C ALA A 208 -28.34 1.67 -15.11
N ALA A 209 -27.35 0.96 -15.66
CA ALA A 209 -26.50 0.04 -14.92
C ALA A 209 -25.76 0.77 -13.79
N ALA A 210 -25.18 1.94 -14.07
CA ALA A 210 -24.50 2.76 -13.06
C ALA A 210 -25.45 3.20 -11.94
N ARG A 211 -26.67 3.68 -12.28
CA ARG A 211 -27.67 4.09 -11.29
C ARG A 211 -28.16 2.94 -10.41
N VAL A 212 -28.47 1.79 -11.02
CA VAL A 212 -28.95 0.61 -10.29
C VAL A 212 -27.85 0.05 -9.41
N PHE A 213 -26.62 -0.06 -9.92
CA PHE A 213 -25.49 -0.52 -9.12
C PHE A 213 -25.24 0.39 -7.92
N ALA A 214 -25.28 1.72 -8.11
CA ALA A 214 -25.15 2.68 -7.02
C ALA A 214 -26.27 2.53 -5.97
N GLY A 215 -27.54 2.62 -6.39
CA GLY A 215 -28.67 2.65 -5.45
C GLY A 215 -29.13 1.29 -4.90
N LYS A 216 -28.77 0.18 -5.55
CA LYS A 216 -29.21 -1.18 -5.15
C LYS A 216 -28.09 -2.10 -4.69
N CYS A 217 -26.83 -1.71 -4.91
CA CYS A 217 -25.69 -2.44 -4.36
C CYS A 217 -24.88 -1.52 -3.44
N ILE A 218 -24.30 -0.44 -3.97
CA ILE A 218 -23.32 0.38 -3.24
C ILE A 218 -23.93 1.06 -1.99
N GLU A 219 -25.08 1.72 -2.10
CA GLU A 219 -25.75 2.38 -0.96
C GLU A 219 -26.11 1.40 0.17
N GLY A 220 -26.38 0.14 -0.18
CA GLY A 220 -26.76 -0.92 0.75
C GLY A 220 -25.59 -1.74 1.30
N ILE A 221 -24.34 -1.41 0.94
CA ILE A 221 -23.18 -2.11 1.48
C ILE A 221 -23.11 -1.87 2.99
N THR A 222 -23.16 -2.95 3.75
CA THR A 222 -22.87 -2.95 5.19
C THR A 222 -21.65 -3.81 5.46
N ALA A 223 -20.89 -3.43 6.49
CA ALA A 223 -19.80 -4.25 6.98
C ALA A 223 -20.35 -5.37 7.87
N ASN A 224 -19.80 -6.57 7.72
CA ASN A 224 -20.00 -7.63 8.71
C ASN A 224 -19.05 -7.37 9.88
N ALA A 225 -19.54 -6.61 10.87
CA ALA A 225 -18.75 -6.14 12.01
C ALA A 225 -18.09 -7.30 12.78
N ASP A 226 -18.84 -8.37 13.04
CA ASP A 226 -18.34 -9.53 13.81
C ASP A 226 -17.15 -10.20 13.10
N ILE A 227 -17.22 -10.35 11.78
CA ILE A 227 -16.11 -10.89 10.99
C ILE A 227 -14.92 -9.93 11.01
N CYS A 228 -15.17 -8.63 10.85
CA CYS A 228 -14.11 -7.61 10.92
C CYS A 228 -13.40 -7.62 12.27
N GLU A 229 -14.13 -7.69 13.38
CA GLU A 229 -13.58 -7.74 14.73
C GLU A 229 -12.81 -9.04 14.99
N ALA A 230 -13.37 -10.19 14.60
CA ALA A 230 -12.68 -11.47 14.72
C ALA A 230 -11.38 -11.51 13.91
N ASN A 231 -11.34 -10.88 12.74
CA ASN A 231 -10.13 -10.76 11.94
C ASN A 231 -9.08 -9.84 12.58
N ILE A 232 -9.51 -8.78 13.26
CA ILE A 232 -8.60 -7.89 14.00
C ILE A 232 -8.00 -8.63 15.19
N GLU A 233 -8.80 -9.33 16.01
CA GLU A 233 -8.30 -10.05 17.19
C GLU A 233 -7.31 -11.17 16.82
N LYS A 234 -7.50 -11.81 15.65
CA LYS A 234 -6.56 -12.81 15.10
C LYS A 234 -5.31 -12.19 14.47
N SER A 235 -5.28 -10.88 14.28
CA SER A 235 -4.16 -10.22 13.61
C SER A 235 -2.95 -10.12 14.52
N LEU A 236 -1.84 -10.72 14.10
CA LEU A 236 -0.54 -10.56 14.76
C LEU A 236 -0.06 -9.11 14.77
N ALA A 237 -0.61 -8.26 13.89
CA ALA A 237 -0.30 -6.84 13.86
C ALA A 237 -0.73 -6.11 15.14
N LEU A 238 -1.63 -6.67 15.97
CA LEU A 238 -1.98 -6.12 17.28
C LEU A 238 -0.77 -5.98 18.22
N ALA A 239 0.29 -6.78 18.02
CA ALA A 239 1.53 -6.64 18.78
C ALA A 239 2.16 -5.24 18.64
N THR A 240 1.90 -4.55 17.53
CA THR A 240 2.43 -3.20 17.30
C THR A 240 1.91 -2.16 18.30
N LEU A 241 0.69 -2.34 18.81
CA LEU A 241 0.10 -1.48 19.84
C LEU A 241 0.84 -1.60 21.18
N LEU A 242 1.57 -2.70 21.39
CA LEU A 242 2.34 -2.94 22.61
C LEU A 242 3.72 -2.27 22.56
N ILE A 243 4.23 -1.91 21.38
CA ILE A 243 5.59 -1.37 21.20
C ILE A 243 5.89 -0.17 22.14
N PRO A 244 5.01 0.83 22.32
CA PRO A 244 5.28 1.95 23.24
C PRO A 244 5.38 1.54 24.71
N HIS A 245 4.87 0.37 25.08
CA HIS A 245 4.78 -0.11 26.45
C HIS A 245 5.86 -1.14 26.80
N ILE A 246 6.21 -2.00 25.85
CA ILE A 246 7.15 -3.12 26.08
C ILE A 246 8.36 -3.12 25.14
N GLY A 247 8.44 -2.15 24.21
CA GLY A 247 9.52 -2.05 23.24
C GLY A 247 9.35 -2.98 22.03
N TYR A 248 10.06 -2.64 20.94
CA TYR A 248 9.92 -3.32 19.64
C TYR A 248 10.33 -4.79 19.69
N ASP A 249 11.49 -5.09 20.27
CA ASP A 249 12.03 -6.46 20.27
C ASP A 249 11.15 -7.43 21.05
N GLN A 250 10.59 -6.98 22.18
CA GLN A 250 9.68 -7.78 22.99
C GLN A 250 8.33 -7.99 22.30
N ALA A 251 7.77 -6.93 21.68
CA ALA A 251 6.54 -7.04 20.88
C ALA A 251 6.71 -7.97 19.66
N ALA A 252 7.86 -7.91 18.99
CA ALA A 252 8.18 -8.79 17.86
C ALA A 252 8.34 -10.25 18.30
N SER A 253 8.97 -10.49 19.45
CA SER A 253 9.10 -11.84 20.04
C SER A 253 7.73 -12.44 20.39
N LEU A 254 6.84 -11.64 20.98
CA LEU A 254 5.46 -12.05 21.29
C LEU A 254 4.65 -12.35 20.02
N ALA A 255 4.76 -11.52 18.98
CA ALA A 255 4.10 -11.78 17.70
C ALA A 255 4.56 -13.11 17.09
N LYS A 256 5.85 -13.43 17.22
CA LYS A 256 6.40 -14.70 16.78
C LYS A 256 5.88 -15.88 17.61
N GLN A 257 5.85 -15.77 18.94
CA GLN A 257 5.28 -16.79 19.82
C GLN A 257 3.79 -17.04 19.54
N ALA A 258 3.01 -15.99 19.31
CA ALA A 258 1.60 -16.08 18.95
C ALA A 258 1.42 -16.80 17.59
N HIS A 259 2.27 -16.48 16.60
CA HIS A 259 2.28 -17.17 15.31
C HIS A 259 2.58 -18.67 15.45
N ASP A 260 3.65 -19.01 16.15
CA ASP A 260 4.13 -20.39 16.29
C ASP A 260 3.16 -21.26 17.11
N SER A 261 2.43 -20.66 18.06
CA SER A 261 1.45 -21.35 18.91
C SER A 261 0.02 -21.34 18.36
N GLY A 262 -0.25 -20.56 17.31
CA GLY A 262 -1.59 -20.35 16.76
C GLY A 262 -2.55 -19.56 17.66
N LYS A 263 -2.03 -18.91 18.71
CA LYS A 263 -2.80 -18.10 19.66
C LYS A 263 -2.88 -16.64 19.22
N THR A 264 -3.82 -15.90 19.78
CA THR A 264 -3.93 -14.44 19.60
C THR A 264 -2.85 -13.71 20.39
N ILE A 265 -2.55 -12.46 19.99
CA ILE A 265 -1.63 -11.59 20.74
C ILE A 265 -2.10 -11.42 22.20
N ARG A 266 -3.41 -11.30 22.42
CA ARG A 266 -3.97 -11.15 23.77
C ARG A 266 -3.67 -12.36 24.63
N GLU A 267 -3.93 -13.56 24.14
CA GLU A 267 -3.66 -14.81 24.87
C GLU A 267 -2.16 -14.94 25.19
N THR A 268 -1.29 -14.69 24.21
CA THR A 268 0.17 -14.78 24.40
C THR A 268 0.68 -13.79 25.45
N VAL A 269 0.17 -12.55 25.49
CA VAL A 269 0.57 -11.56 26.51
C VAL A 269 0.06 -11.92 27.89
N LYS A 270 -1.17 -12.46 28.01
CA LYS A 270 -1.71 -12.94 29.29
C LYS A 270 -0.89 -14.09 29.86
N GLU A 271 -0.54 -15.06 29.03
CA GLU A 271 0.27 -16.21 29.44
C GLU A 271 1.68 -15.81 29.87
N ALA A 272 2.27 -14.80 29.22
CA ALA A 272 3.59 -14.29 29.56
C ALA A 272 3.59 -13.40 30.83
N GLY A 273 2.43 -12.97 31.33
CA GLY A 273 2.31 -12.16 32.54
C GLY A 273 2.95 -10.76 32.44
N ILE A 274 3.05 -10.22 31.22
CA ILE A 274 3.84 -8.99 30.96
C ILE A 274 3.06 -7.72 31.33
N LEU A 275 1.74 -7.73 31.21
CA LEU A 275 0.87 -6.58 31.50
C LEU A 275 -0.35 -7.02 32.33
N PRO A 276 -0.85 -6.17 33.24
CA PRO A 276 -2.15 -6.38 33.88
C PRO A 276 -3.28 -6.49 32.85
N ASP A 277 -4.30 -7.30 33.13
CA ASP A 277 -5.42 -7.57 32.22
C ASP A 277 -6.16 -6.29 31.80
N ASP A 278 -6.34 -5.34 32.73
CA ASP A 278 -7.00 -4.06 32.46
C ASP A 278 -6.19 -3.18 31.49
N ASP A 279 -4.86 -3.16 31.64
CA ASP A 279 -3.98 -2.44 30.73
C ASP A 279 -3.93 -3.09 29.36
N LEU A 280 -3.88 -4.42 29.30
CA LEU A 280 -3.91 -5.17 28.04
C LEU A 280 -5.21 -4.91 27.27
N ASN A 281 -6.35 -4.96 27.96
CA ASN A 281 -7.65 -4.69 27.36
C ASN A 281 -7.76 -3.25 26.86
N ARG A 282 -7.20 -2.28 27.59
CA ARG A 282 -7.16 -0.88 27.20
C ARG A 282 -6.23 -0.63 26.00
N ILE A 283 -5.07 -1.26 25.96
CA ILE A 283 -4.07 -1.07 24.90
C ILE A 283 -4.54 -1.72 23.60
N LEU A 284 -5.08 -2.94 23.66
CA LEU A 284 -5.55 -3.68 22.49
C LEU A 284 -6.96 -3.28 22.02
N LYS A 285 -7.57 -2.23 22.59
CA LYS A 285 -8.86 -1.73 22.14
C LYS A 285 -8.71 -0.97 20.82
N TRP A 286 -9.09 -1.61 19.70
CA TRP A 286 -9.00 -1.04 18.35
C TRP A 286 -10.11 -0.04 18.02
N ASN A 287 -11.28 -0.12 18.67
CA ASN A 287 -12.39 0.79 18.44
C ASN A 287 -12.26 2.10 19.25
N ARG A 288 -11.17 2.84 19.05
CA ARG A 288 -11.12 4.21 19.55
C ARG A 288 -12.05 5.07 18.68
N THR A 289 -13.31 5.19 19.09
CA THR A 289 -14.13 6.33 18.71
C THR A 289 -13.34 7.58 19.14
N ILE A 290 -12.94 8.40 18.18
CA ILE A 290 -12.51 9.79 18.42
C ILE A 290 -13.73 10.57 18.89
#